data_AF-A0A537PAM9-F1
#
_entry.id   AF-A0A537PAM9-F1
#
_cell.length_a   1.000
_cell.length_b   1.000
_cell.length_c   1.000
_cell.angle_alpha   90.00
_cell.angle_beta   90.00
_cell.angle_gamma   90.00
#
_symmetry.space_group_name_H-M   'P 1'
#
loop_
_entity.id
_entity.type
_entity.pdbx_description
1 polymer ?
#
loop_
_entity_poly.entity_id
_entity_poly.type
_entity_poly.pdbx_seq_one_letter_code
_entity_poly.pdbx_strand_id
1 'polypeptide(L)'
;MQDAFAHCEGLVRAADKDRFLSTLFAPAEHRNALLSLYAFNLEIARVREVAREALAGEIRLQWWSDALAGRGEGHPVAVALLATITRYQLPPERFQTLLDARRFDLYDEPMRTLADLEAYAEGVSAGLIALAAGILAGGIDTGVLIRHAGLAHAIAGLLAAFPIHAARGQLFVPLEILARHGATREHVAGRQ
;
A
#
# COMPACT_ATOMS: atom_id res chain seq x y z
N MET A 1 13.08 8.12 19.13
CA MET A 1 12.58 6.82 18.63
C MET A 1 11.17 6.54 19.13
N GLN A 2 10.89 6.66 20.43
CA GLN A 2 9.52 6.48 20.97
C GLN A 2 8.51 7.47 20.36
N ASP A 3 8.90 8.74 20.19
CA ASP A 3 8.06 9.76 19.54
C ASP A 3 7.73 9.42 18.08
N ALA A 4 8.65 8.76 17.36
CA ALA A 4 8.45 8.36 15.98
C ALA A 4 7.39 7.26 15.86
N PHE A 5 7.41 6.26 16.75
CA PHE A 5 6.37 5.23 16.80
C PHE A 5 5.01 5.78 17.24
N ALA A 6 4.97 6.70 18.21
CA ALA A 6 3.74 7.37 18.62
C ALA A 6 3.13 8.19 17.47
N HIS A 7 3.98 8.84 16.65
CA HIS A 7 3.53 9.52 15.44
C HIS A 7 2.91 8.54 14.43
N CYS A 8 3.58 7.41 14.15
CA CYS A 8 3.01 6.38 13.29
C CYS A 8 1.66 5.88 13.81
N GLU A 9 1.54 5.62 15.11
CA GLU A 9 0.28 5.21 15.71
C GLU A 9 -0.84 6.23 15.50
N GLY A 10 -0.57 7.51 15.77
CA GLY A 10 -1.52 8.59 15.56
C GLY A 10 -1.98 8.69 14.10
N LEU A 11 -1.04 8.56 13.16
CA LEU A 11 -1.31 8.58 11.73
C LEU A 11 -2.21 7.42 11.30
N VAL A 12 -1.85 6.18 11.67
CA VAL A 12 -2.66 5.00 11.32
C VAL A 12 -4.03 5.05 12.00
N ARG A 13 -4.10 5.43 13.28
CA ARG A 13 -5.37 5.54 14.01
C ARG A 13 -6.34 6.52 13.36
N ALA A 14 -5.83 7.61 12.80
CA ALA A 14 -6.65 8.65 12.17
C ALA A 14 -7.07 8.31 10.73
N ALA A 15 -6.19 7.68 9.95
CA ALA A 15 -6.39 7.47 8.51
C ALA A 15 -6.78 6.04 8.12
N ASP A 16 -6.51 5.04 8.96
CA ASP A 16 -6.81 3.62 8.70
C ASP A 16 -7.21 2.92 9.99
N LYS A 17 -8.48 3.13 10.37
CA LYS A 17 -9.02 2.62 11.63
C LYS A 17 -8.98 1.09 11.70
N ASP A 18 -9.24 0.42 10.60
CA ASP A 18 -9.28 -1.05 10.54
C ASP A 18 -7.90 -1.64 10.77
N ARG A 19 -6.85 -1.08 10.15
CA ARG A 19 -5.47 -1.51 10.44
C ARG A 19 -5.01 -1.13 11.83
N PHE A 20 -5.41 0.04 12.34
CA PHE A 20 -5.11 0.37 13.73
C PHE A 20 -5.72 -0.69 14.67
N LEU A 21 -6.99 -1.03 14.49
CA LEU A 21 -7.66 -2.04 15.32
C LEU A 21 -7.05 -3.44 15.14
N SER A 22 -6.66 -3.82 13.92
CA SER A 22 -6.02 -5.12 13.68
C SER A 22 -4.71 -5.29 14.47
N THR A 23 -3.93 -4.21 14.64
CA THR A 23 -2.69 -4.25 15.43
C THR A 23 -2.93 -4.55 16.91
N LEU A 24 -4.13 -4.29 17.45
CA LEU A 24 -4.45 -4.57 18.85
C LEU A 24 -4.53 -6.06 19.15
N PHE A 25 -4.75 -6.89 18.12
CA PHE A 25 -4.72 -8.35 18.23
C PHE A 25 -3.30 -8.93 18.15
N ALA A 26 -2.30 -8.14 17.76
CA ALA A 26 -0.91 -8.58 17.77
C ALA A 26 -0.28 -8.47 19.18
N PRO A 27 0.75 -9.28 19.49
CA PRO A 27 1.55 -9.13 20.71
C PRO A 27 2.11 -7.70 20.84
N ALA A 28 2.10 -7.17 22.07
CA ALA A 28 2.41 -5.77 22.33
C ALA A 28 3.80 -5.34 21.79
N GLU A 29 4.77 -6.25 21.83
CA GLU A 29 6.14 -6.00 21.36
C GLU A 29 6.27 -5.77 19.84
N HIS A 30 5.29 -6.23 19.06
CA HIS A 30 5.28 -6.11 17.60
C HIS A 30 4.41 -4.93 17.10
N ARG A 31 3.56 -4.35 17.95
CA ARG A 31 2.58 -3.34 17.52
C ARG A 31 3.23 -2.11 16.91
N ASN A 32 4.29 -1.60 17.51
CA ASN A 32 5.04 -0.45 16.99
C ASN A 32 5.63 -0.73 15.60
N ALA A 33 6.09 -1.97 15.37
CA ALA A 33 6.62 -2.38 14.08
C ALA A 33 5.53 -2.38 13.00
N LEU A 34 4.38 -3.01 13.29
CA LEU A 34 3.23 -3.01 12.39
C LEU A 34 2.71 -1.59 12.10
N LEU A 35 2.60 -0.74 13.12
CA LEU A 35 2.15 0.64 12.96
C LEU A 35 3.11 1.46 12.10
N SER A 36 4.43 1.27 12.23
CA SER A 36 5.40 1.93 11.35
C SER A 36 5.27 1.48 9.88
N LEU A 37 5.03 0.18 9.66
CA LEU A 37 4.81 -0.40 8.33
C LEU A 37 3.51 0.13 7.71
N TYR A 38 2.43 0.19 8.47
CA TYR A 38 1.14 0.69 7.99
C TYR A 38 1.15 2.20 7.79
N ALA A 39 1.85 2.96 8.63
CA ALA A 39 2.06 4.39 8.42
C ALA A 39 2.84 4.66 7.11
N PHE A 40 3.90 3.90 6.84
CA PHE A 40 4.60 3.96 5.55
C PHE A 40 3.66 3.66 4.37
N ASN A 41 2.87 2.60 4.45
CA ASN A 41 1.91 2.28 3.40
C ASN A 41 0.92 3.43 3.15
N LEU A 42 0.46 4.10 4.21
CA LEU A 42 -0.43 5.26 4.08
C LEU A 42 0.24 6.42 3.36
N GLU A 43 1.48 6.73 3.71
CA GLU A 43 2.26 7.80 3.06
C GLU A 43 2.42 7.55 1.56
N ILE A 44 2.83 6.34 1.16
CA ILE A 44 3.05 6.02 -0.26
C ILE A 44 1.74 5.92 -1.05
N ALA A 45 0.65 5.42 -0.44
CA ALA A 45 -0.66 5.37 -1.08
C ALA A 45 -1.25 6.76 -1.29
N ARG A 46 -0.99 7.69 -0.36
CA ARG A 46 -1.48 9.07 -0.43
C ARG A 46 -0.78 9.89 -1.53
N VAL A 47 0.40 9.48 -2.01
CA VAL A 47 1.14 10.20 -3.06
C VAL A 47 0.25 10.50 -4.26
N ARG A 48 -0.54 9.51 -4.71
CA ARG A 48 -1.45 9.70 -5.83
C ARG A 48 -2.52 10.76 -5.59
N GLU A 49 -2.96 10.93 -4.35
CA GLU A 49 -4.00 11.90 -3.99
C GLU A 49 -3.48 13.34 -3.91
N VAL A 50 -2.21 13.51 -3.54
CA VAL A 50 -1.62 14.84 -3.31
C VAL A 50 -0.81 15.34 -4.51
N ALA A 51 -0.38 14.45 -5.40
CA ALA A 51 0.36 14.80 -6.60
C ALA A 51 -0.61 15.26 -7.70
N ARG A 52 -0.38 16.47 -8.22
CA ARG A 52 -1.15 17.02 -9.36
C ARG A 52 -0.69 16.48 -10.71
N GLU A 53 0.58 16.11 -10.79
CA GLU A 53 1.24 15.63 -12.01
C GLU A 53 2.05 14.38 -11.67
N ALA A 54 2.18 13.46 -12.63
CA ALA A 54 2.90 12.20 -12.44
C ALA A 54 4.35 12.43 -11.96
N LEU A 55 5.06 13.41 -12.55
CA LEU A 55 6.44 13.74 -12.17
C LEU A 55 6.56 14.15 -10.69
N ALA A 56 5.59 14.91 -10.16
CA ALA A 56 5.60 15.28 -8.75
C ALA A 56 5.37 14.06 -7.83
N GLY A 57 4.57 13.09 -8.29
CA GLY A 57 4.39 11.81 -7.62
C GLY A 57 5.67 10.98 -7.63
N GLU A 58 6.34 10.90 -8.78
CA GLU A 58 7.62 10.20 -8.95
C GLU A 58 8.70 10.73 -8.01
N ILE A 59 8.84 12.06 -7.91
CA ILE A 59 9.79 12.70 -6.99
C ILE A 59 9.51 12.28 -5.53
N ARG A 60 8.24 12.19 -5.13
CA ARG A 60 7.86 11.78 -3.77
C ARG A 60 8.13 10.30 -3.51
N LEU A 61 7.84 9.42 -4.46
CA LEU A 61 8.15 7.99 -4.33
C LEU A 61 9.66 7.75 -4.36
N GLN A 62 10.40 8.52 -5.16
CA GLN A 62 11.87 8.47 -5.18
C GLN A 62 12.46 8.93 -3.85
N TRP A 63 11.90 9.97 -3.22
CA TRP A 63 12.31 10.36 -1.87
C TRP A 63 12.12 9.21 -0.87
N TRP A 64 11.05 8.42 -0.98
CA TRP A 64 10.86 7.23 -0.15
C TRP A 64 11.90 6.14 -0.42
N SER A 65 12.26 5.89 -1.69
CA SER A 65 13.38 4.99 -2.03
C SER A 65 14.68 5.45 -1.37
N ASP A 66 15.00 6.75 -1.45
CA ASP A 66 16.20 7.32 -0.83
C ASP A 66 16.14 7.24 0.70
N ALA A 67 14.95 7.45 1.29
CA ALA A 67 14.72 7.36 2.72
C ALA A 67 14.98 5.93 3.25
N LEU A 68 14.50 4.92 2.53
CA LEU A 68 14.75 3.51 2.81
C LEU A 68 16.24 3.12 2.66
N ALA A 69 16.97 3.83 1.80
CA ALA A 69 18.42 3.69 1.66
C ALA A 69 19.23 4.43 2.75
N GLY A 70 18.56 4.90 3.81
CA GLY A 70 19.19 5.54 4.97
C GLY A 70 19.22 7.08 4.93
N ARG A 71 18.57 7.72 3.96
CA ARG A 71 18.49 9.20 3.86
C ARG A 71 17.20 9.79 4.45
N GLY A 72 16.45 9.00 5.21
CA GLY A 72 15.15 9.37 5.78
C GLY A 72 15.21 10.14 7.10
N GLU A 73 16.36 10.71 7.43
CA GLU A 73 16.58 11.42 8.69
C GLU A 73 15.59 12.57 8.85
N GLY A 74 15.04 12.73 10.07
CA GLY A 74 14.07 13.79 10.37
C GLY A 74 12.61 13.48 10.03
N HIS A 75 12.31 12.47 9.21
CA HIS A 75 10.92 12.04 8.98
C HIS A 75 10.50 10.96 9.97
N PRO A 76 9.49 11.18 10.85
CA PRO A 76 9.14 10.24 11.91
C PRO A 76 8.81 8.83 11.41
N VAL A 77 8.02 8.73 10.33
CA VAL A 77 7.66 7.43 9.74
C VAL A 77 8.89 6.69 9.20
N ALA A 78 9.80 7.37 8.49
CA ALA A 78 11.01 6.74 7.94
C ALA A 78 11.95 6.27 9.07
N VAL A 79 12.13 7.08 10.12
CA VAL A 79 12.93 6.71 11.30
C VAL A 79 12.37 5.46 11.98
N ALA A 80 11.05 5.42 12.23
CA ALA A 80 10.40 4.26 12.83
C ALA A 80 10.50 3.02 11.92
N LEU A 81 10.29 3.19 10.61
CA LEU A 81 10.34 2.11 9.64
C LEU A 81 11.74 1.52 9.50
N LEU A 82 12.78 2.34 9.40
CA LEU A 82 14.16 1.86 9.33
C LEU A 82 14.54 1.02 10.57
N ALA A 83 14.13 1.48 11.76
CA ALA A 83 14.31 0.70 12.99
C ALA A 83 13.57 -0.64 12.94
N THR A 84 12.35 -0.67 12.39
CA THR A 84 11.58 -1.91 12.16
C THR A 84 12.27 -2.83 11.15
N ILE A 85 12.74 -2.31 10.02
CA ILE A 85 13.44 -3.07 8.98
C ILE A 85 14.68 -3.75 9.58
N THR A 86 15.50 -3.01 10.33
CA THR A 86 16.70 -3.58 10.98
C THR A 86 16.33 -4.62 12.03
N ARG A 87 15.34 -4.36 12.89
CA ARG A 87 14.96 -5.27 13.99
C ARG A 87 14.44 -6.62 13.49
N TYR A 88 13.62 -6.62 12.44
CA TYR A 88 12.98 -7.83 11.90
C TYR A 88 13.66 -8.36 10.65
N GLN A 89 14.80 -7.78 10.26
CA GLN A 89 15.55 -8.13 9.05
C GLN A 89 14.64 -8.19 7.80
N LEU A 90 13.75 -7.20 7.68
CA LEU A 90 12.78 -7.20 6.60
C LEU A 90 13.51 -6.93 5.27
N PRO A 91 13.19 -7.69 4.21
CA PRO A 91 13.84 -7.56 2.91
C PRO A 91 13.59 -6.18 2.28
N PRO A 92 14.62 -5.33 2.09
CA PRO A 92 14.47 -3.99 1.52
C PRO A 92 13.82 -3.99 0.13
N GLU A 93 14.09 -5.02 -0.67
CA GLU A 93 13.53 -5.20 -2.01
C GLU A 93 12.00 -5.22 -2.02
N ARG A 94 11.35 -5.74 -0.96
CA ARG A 94 9.88 -5.76 -0.86
C ARG A 94 9.29 -4.36 -0.70
N PHE A 95 10.00 -3.45 -0.05
CA PHE A 95 9.59 -2.05 0.04
C PHE A 95 9.74 -1.34 -1.30
N GLN A 96 10.78 -1.69 -2.06
CA GLN A 96 10.92 -1.15 -3.41
C GLN A 96 9.80 -1.64 -4.33
N THR A 97 9.41 -2.92 -4.27
CA THR A 97 8.24 -3.43 -5.00
C THR A 97 6.95 -2.69 -4.64
N LEU A 98 6.74 -2.35 -3.36
CA LEU A 98 5.59 -1.53 -2.94
C LEU A 98 5.61 -0.14 -3.57
N LEU A 99 6.77 0.52 -3.62
CA LEU A 99 6.93 1.83 -4.26
C LEU A 99 6.71 1.74 -5.78
N ASP A 100 7.26 0.72 -6.43
CA ASP A 100 7.08 0.47 -7.86
C ASP A 100 5.60 0.25 -8.20
N ALA A 101 4.90 -0.54 -7.38
CA ALA A 101 3.46 -0.76 -7.56
C ALA A 101 2.65 0.53 -7.35
N ARG A 102 3.10 1.47 -6.50
CA ARG A 102 2.48 2.80 -6.34
C ARG A 102 2.81 3.78 -7.47
N ARG A 103 3.85 3.54 -8.27
CA ARG A 103 4.09 4.35 -9.48
C ARG A 103 3.03 4.10 -10.53
N PHE A 104 2.52 2.87 -10.65
CA PHE A 104 1.39 2.56 -11.54
C PHE A 104 0.21 3.50 -11.29
N ASP A 105 -0.08 3.78 -10.02
CA ASP A 105 -1.17 4.67 -9.64
C ASP A 105 -0.98 6.06 -10.25
N LEU A 106 0.23 6.55 -10.60
CA LEU A 106 0.45 7.92 -11.08
C LEU A 106 0.04 8.22 -12.53
N TYR A 107 -0.04 7.19 -13.38
CA TYR A 107 -0.14 7.39 -14.84
C TYR A 107 -1.54 7.15 -15.42
N ASP A 108 -2.50 6.73 -14.60
CA ASP A 108 -3.89 6.43 -15.01
C ASP A 108 -4.00 5.44 -16.19
N GLU A 109 -2.97 4.62 -16.38
CA GLU A 109 -3.02 3.54 -17.34
C GLU A 109 -4.00 2.47 -16.84
N PRO A 110 -4.91 1.99 -17.70
CA PRO A 110 -5.85 0.95 -17.31
C PRO A 110 -5.12 -0.39 -17.08
N MET A 111 -5.61 -1.16 -16.11
CA MET A 111 -5.36 -2.60 -16.12
C MET A 111 -6.08 -3.22 -17.32
N ARG A 112 -5.39 -4.02 -18.13
CA ARG A 112 -6.00 -4.60 -19.34
C ARG A 112 -6.75 -5.87 -19.00
N THR A 113 -6.17 -6.71 -18.15
CA THR A 113 -6.62 -8.06 -17.84
C THR A 113 -6.85 -8.27 -16.35
N LEU A 114 -7.53 -9.37 -15.99
CA LEU A 114 -7.61 -9.79 -14.59
C LEU A 114 -6.22 -10.08 -14.00
N ALA A 115 -5.30 -10.61 -14.81
CA ALA A 115 -3.92 -10.88 -14.38
C ALA A 115 -3.16 -9.60 -13.98
N ASP A 116 -3.41 -8.47 -14.68
CA ASP A 116 -2.81 -7.18 -14.30
C ASP A 116 -3.31 -6.73 -12.91
N LEU A 117 -4.60 -6.95 -12.62
CA LEU A 117 -5.17 -6.66 -11.30
C LEU A 117 -4.59 -7.57 -10.21
N GLU A 118 -4.41 -8.85 -10.50
CA GLU A 118 -3.76 -9.78 -9.56
C GLU A 118 -2.31 -9.36 -9.28
N ALA A 119 -1.54 -9.03 -10.31
CA ALA A 119 -0.16 -8.56 -10.17
C ALA A 119 -0.08 -7.25 -9.38
N TYR A 120 -1.00 -6.31 -9.62
CA TYR A 120 -1.12 -5.09 -8.83
C TYR A 120 -1.40 -5.39 -7.36
N ALA A 121 -2.40 -6.24 -7.08
CA ALA A 121 -2.78 -6.64 -5.73
C ALA A 121 -1.64 -7.35 -4.99
N GLU A 122 -0.85 -8.16 -5.70
CA GLU A 122 0.36 -8.80 -5.18
C GLU A 122 1.42 -7.76 -4.80
N GLY A 123 1.65 -6.78 -5.67
CA GLY A 123 2.61 -5.69 -5.46
C GLY A 123 2.24 -4.76 -4.30
N VAL A 124 0.95 -4.53 -4.04
CA VAL A 124 0.49 -3.61 -2.98
C VAL A 124 0.06 -4.32 -1.70
N SER A 125 -1.01 -5.11 -1.73
CA SER A 125 -1.63 -5.64 -0.51
C SER A 125 -0.95 -6.92 -0.05
N ALA A 126 -0.63 -7.85 -0.97
CA ALA A 126 0.06 -9.07 -0.59
C ALA A 126 1.49 -8.77 -0.09
N GLY A 127 2.21 -7.87 -0.78
CA GLY A 127 3.54 -7.41 -0.34
C GLY A 127 3.53 -6.84 1.07
N LEU A 128 2.53 -6.03 1.41
CA LEU A 128 2.37 -5.47 2.75
C LEU A 128 2.05 -6.54 3.80
N ILE A 129 1.15 -7.48 3.48
CA ILE A 129 0.81 -8.60 4.37
C ILE A 129 2.04 -9.50 4.58
N ALA A 130 2.87 -9.71 3.55
CA ALA A 130 4.12 -10.45 3.66
C ALA A 130 5.09 -9.80 4.66
N LEU A 131 5.23 -8.48 4.61
CA LEU A 131 6.07 -7.73 5.57
C LEU A 131 5.51 -7.80 6.99
N ALA A 132 4.19 -7.70 7.16
CA ALA A 132 3.54 -7.87 8.45
C ALA A 132 3.70 -9.31 8.99
N ALA A 133 3.63 -10.31 8.12
CA ALA A 133 3.91 -11.70 8.46
C ALA A 133 5.38 -11.89 8.85
N GLY A 134 6.34 -11.23 8.19
CA GLY A 134 7.75 -11.22 8.59
C GLY A 134 7.98 -10.71 10.02
N ILE A 135 7.12 -9.81 10.50
CA ILE A 135 7.14 -9.31 11.89
C ILE A 135 6.56 -10.33 12.88
N LEU A 136 5.51 -11.07 12.49
CA LEU A 136 4.66 -11.85 13.40
C LEU A 136 4.87 -13.37 13.36
N ALA A 137 5.22 -13.92 12.20
CA ALA A 137 5.10 -15.34 11.91
C ALA A 137 6.25 -16.19 12.49
N GLY A 138 7.34 -15.58 12.96
CA GLY A 138 8.45 -16.29 13.58
C GLY A 138 9.06 -17.41 12.72
N GLY A 139 9.02 -17.28 11.40
CA GLY A 139 9.54 -18.28 10.45
C GLY A 139 8.52 -19.29 9.92
N ILE A 140 7.22 -19.16 10.23
CA ILE A 140 6.16 -19.98 9.63
C ILE A 140 6.01 -19.63 8.14
N ASP A 141 5.95 -20.64 7.28
CA ASP A 141 5.63 -20.45 5.86
C ASP A 141 4.17 -20.01 5.70
N THR A 142 4.01 -18.81 5.15
CA THR A 142 2.73 -18.13 4.97
C THR A 142 2.45 -17.82 3.50
N GLY A 143 3.25 -18.36 2.56
CA GLY A 143 3.30 -17.91 1.16
C GLY A 143 1.94 -17.88 0.45
N VAL A 144 1.23 -19.01 0.40
CA VAL A 144 -0.08 -19.10 -0.28
C VAL A 144 -1.15 -18.27 0.42
N LEU A 145 -1.13 -18.23 1.75
CA LEU A 145 -2.10 -17.47 2.56
C LEU A 145 -1.95 -15.96 2.34
N ILE A 146 -0.72 -15.46 2.27
CA ILE A 146 -0.41 -14.05 1.99
C ILE A 146 -0.99 -13.64 0.65
N ARG A 147 -0.80 -14.46 -0.39
CA ARG A 147 -1.30 -14.16 -1.74
C ARG A 147 -2.83 -14.02 -1.74
N HIS A 148 -3.55 -15.01 -1.21
CA HIS A 148 -5.01 -14.97 -1.17
C HIS A 148 -5.56 -13.82 -0.31
N ALA A 149 -4.97 -13.59 0.86
CA ALA A 149 -5.34 -12.47 1.73
C ALA A 149 -5.09 -11.12 1.05
N GLY A 150 -3.95 -10.97 0.36
CA GLY A 150 -3.59 -9.77 -0.37
C GLY A 150 -4.54 -9.46 -1.52
N LEU A 151 -4.88 -10.46 -2.33
CA LEU A 151 -5.87 -10.35 -3.40
C LEU A 151 -7.23 -9.92 -2.87
N ALA A 152 -7.74 -10.63 -1.85
CA ALA A 152 -9.02 -10.32 -1.25
C ALA A 152 -9.06 -8.89 -0.68
N HIS A 153 -8.00 -8.48 0.02
CA HIS A 153 -7.92 -7.14 0.60
C HIS A 153 -7.84 -6.04 -0.46
N ALA A 154 -7.03 -6.23 -1.51
CA ALA A 154 -6.91 -5.28 -2.61
C ALA A 154 -8.24 -5.12 -3.36
N ILE A 155 -8.87 -6.24 -3.75
CA ILE A 155 -10.13 -6.21 -4.50
C ILE A 155 -11.25 -5.59 -3.67
N ALA A 156 -11.39 -5.98 -2.39
CA ALA A 156 -12.38 -5.39 -1.50
C ALA A 156 -12.16 -3.88 -1.33
N GLY A 157 -10.91 -3.44 -1.17
CA GLY A 157 -10.55 -2.03 -1.09
C GLY A 157 -10.91 -1.26 -2.36
N LEU A 158 -10.56 -1.80 -3.54
CA LEU A 158 -10.88 -1.18 -4.84
C LEU A 158 -12.39 -1.09 -5.07
N LEU A 159 -13.16 -2.10 -4.67
CA LEU A 159 -14.62 -2.08 -4.75
C LEU A 159 -15.23 -1.04 -3.80
N ALA A 160 -14.74 -0.94 -2.57
CA ALA A 160 -15.20 0.05 -1.61
C ALA A 160 -14.87 1.48 -2.05
N ALA A 161 -13.69 1.69 -2.66
CA ALA A 161 -13.24 2.99 -3.16
C ALA A 161 -13.71 3.29 -4.59
N PHE A 162 -14.38 2.36 -5.26
CA PHE A 162 -14.87 2.49 -6.64
C PHE A 162 -15.57 3.83 -6.93
N PRO A 163 -16.57 4.31 -6.15
CA PRO A 163 -17.24 5.57 -6.46
C PRO A 163 -16.29 6.78 -6.40
N ILE A 164 -15.30 6.76 -5.50
CA ILE A 164 -14.31 7.83 -5.38
C ILE A 164 -13.34 7.81 -6.56
N HIS A 165 -12.85 6.62 -6.93
CA HIS A 165 -11.97 6.45 -8.09
C HIS A 165 -12.68 6.88 -9.39
N ALA A 166 -13.91 6.43 -9.59
CA ALA A 166 -14.74 6.80 -10.72
C ALA A 166 -14.94 8.33 -10.82
N ALA A 167 -15.29 8.99 -9.72
CA ALA A 167 -15.46 10.45 -9.68
C ALA A 167 -14.16 11.22 -10.00
N ARG A 168 -13.00 10.62 -9.73
CA ARG A 168 -11.67 11.16 -10.06
C ARG A 168 -11.19 10.77 -11.46
N GLY A 169 -11.99 10.03 -12.24
CA GLY A 169 -11.60 9.54 -13.56
C GLY A 169 -10.58 8.39 -13.55
N GLN A 170 -10.38 7.76 -12.39
CA GLN A 170 -9.44 6.66 -12.19
C GLN A 170 -10.12 5.33 -12.49
N LEU A 171 -9.44 4.46 -13.24
CA LEU A 171 -9.97 3.15 -13.65
C LEU A 171 -9.08 2.00 -13.17
N PHE A 172 -9.50 1.36 -12.08
CA PHE A 172 -8.87 0.15 -11.54
C PHE A 172 -9.59 -1.15 -11.95
N VAL A 173 -10.80 -1.05 -12.50
CA VAL A 173 -11.51 -2.21 -13.06
C VAL A 173 -10.84 -2.59 -14.40
N PRO A 174 -10.41 -3.84 -14.60
CA PRO A 174 -9.75 -4.23 -15.84
C PRO A 174 -10.63 -4.04 -17.07
N LEU A 175 -10.02 -3.64 -18.19
CA LEU A 175 -10.73 -3.45 -19.47
C LEU A 175 -11.41 -4.74 -19.95
N GLU A 176 -10.76 -5.89 -19.74
CA GLU A 176 -11.33 -7.21 -20.03
C GLU A 176 -12.68 -7.43 -19.32
N ILE A 177 -12.78 -7.04 -18.04
CA ILE A 177 -14.00 -7.17 -17.25
C ILE A 177 -15.08 -6.23 -17.80
N LEU A 178 -14.73 -4.97 -18.11
CA LEU A 178 -15.67 -4.03 -18.72
C LEU A 178 -16.22 -4.57 -20.04
N ALA A 179 -15.33 -5.03 -20.92
CA ALA A 179 -15.69 -5.57 -22.24
C ALA A 179 -16.62 -6.79 -22.13
N ARG A 180 -16.33 -7.71 -21.19
CA ARG A 180 -17.17 -8.89 -20.92
C ARG A 180 -18.60 -8.53 -20.52
N HIS A 181 -18.79 -7.36 -19.92
CA HIS A 181 -20.09 -6.86 -19.46
C HIS A 181 -20.67 -5.76 -20.36
N GLY A 182 -20.09 -5.51 -21.54
CA GLY A 182 -20.56 -4.46 -22.46
C GLY A 182 -20.41 -3.04 -21.92
N ALA A 183 -19.58 -2.84 -20.90
CA ALA A 183 -19.28 -1.56 -20.30
C ALA A 183 -18.03 -0.92 -20.92
N THR A 184 -17.90 0.39 -20.75
CA THR A 184 -16.76 1.18 -21.22
C THR A 184 -16.24 2.07 -20.08
N ARG A 185 -15.17 2.81 -20.31
CA ARG A 185 -14.63 3.73 -19.29
C ARG A 185 -15.60 4.85 -18.96
N GLU A 186 -16.37 5.31 -19.94
CA GLU A 186 -17.38 6.37 -19.81
C GLU A 186 -18.50 5.94 -18.85
N HIS A 187 -18.92 4.68 -18.93
CA HIS A 187 -19.89 4.09 -18.00
C HIS A 187 -19.38 4.13 -16.54
N VAL A 188 -18.08 3.87 -16.32
CA VAL A 188 -17.47 3.94 -15.00
C VAL A 188 -17.39 5.39 -14.49
N ALA A 189 -17.03 6.33 -15.35
CA ALA A 189 -16.90 7.75 -15.00
C ALA A 189 -18.24 8.46 -14.73
N GLY A 190 -19.38 7.78 -14.91
CA GLY A 190 -20.72 8.36 -14.72
C GLY A 190 -21.06 9.44 -15.75
N ARG A 191 -20.40 9.46 -16.91
CA ARG A 191 -20.66 10.40 -17.99
C ARG A 191 -21.51 9.68 -19.06
N GLN A 192 -22.79 10.02 -19.12
CA GLN A 192 -23.70 9.68 -20.23
C GLN A 192 -24.08 10.95 -20.97
#